data_AF-A0A978VBW0-F1
#
_entry.id   AF-A0A978VBW0-F1
#
_cell.length_a   1.000
_cell.length_b   1.000
_cell.length_c   1.000
_cell.angle_alpha   90.00
_cell.angle_beta   90.00
_cell.angle_gamma   90.00
#
_symmetry.space_group_name_H-M   'P 1'
#
loop_
_entity.id
_entity.type
_entity.pdbx_description
1 polymer ?
#
loop_
_entity_poly.entity_id
_entity_poly.type
_entity_poly.pdbx_seq_one_letter_code
_entity_poly.pdbx_strand_id
1 'polypeptide(L)'
;MAMTIRITEEPILPRLDRLDNMLRQLEEIRGCNRSSSSPKSSYASTPSSGTLTSTDGHLSSLDFSPKSIEKHCRPIDHVIMETGVKGTLIERLDHVEDRVLKLCLQMEEELEAEKKREETEKKERNKKGLKQLVKQCLKGKRKHKTKE
;
A
#
# COMPACT_ATOMS: atom_id res chain seq x y z
N MET A 1 -26.78 -7.36 -4.15
CA MET A 1 -25.72 -7.71 -5.13
C MET A 1 -24.44 -7.05 -4.65
N ALA A 2 -23.52 -7.83 -4.08
CA ALA A 2 -22.24 -7.33 -3.56
C ALA A 2 -21.20 -7.41 -4.67
N MET A 3 -20.55 -6.28 -5.00
CA MET A 3 -19.48 -6.24 -5.99
C MET A 3 -18.19 -6.77 -5.38
N THR A 4 -17.79 -7.96 -5.80
CA THR A 4 -16.51 -8.56 -5.42
C THR A 4 -15.40 -7.87 -6.21
N ILE A 5 -14.61 -7.03 -5.53
CA ILE A 5 -13.39 -6.47 -6.09
C ILE A 5 -12.40 -7.62 -6.28
N ARG A 6 -12.08 -7.96 -7.53
CA ARG A 6 -10.97 -8.87 -7.83
C ARG A 6 -9.68 -8.06 -7.72
N ILE A 7 -9.05 -8.10 -6.54
CA ILE A 7 -7.69 -7.62 -6.36
C ILE A 7 -6.79 -8.64 -7.07
N THR A 8 -6.43 -8.35 -8.32
CA THR A 8 -5.49 -9.16 -9.11
C THR A 8 -4.03 -8.74 -8.90
N GLU A 9 -3.76 -7.95 -7.86
CA GLU A 9 -2.40 -7.58 -7.47
C GLU A 9 -1.95 -8.46 -6.31
N GLU A 10 -0.80 -9.12 -6.48
CA GLU A 10 -0.17 -9.93 -5.45
C GLU A 10 -0.02 -9.10 -4.16
N PRO A 11 -0.36 -9.66 -2.98
CA PRO A 11 -0.36 -8.90 -1.74
C PRO A 11 1.00 -8.23 -1.53
N ILE A 12 0.98 -7.00 -0.99
CA ILE A 12 2.16 -6.13 -0.87
C ILE A 12 3.29 -6.82 -0.08
N LEU A 13 2.94 -7.70 0.87
CA LEU A 13 3.88 -8.41 1.74
C LEU A 13 4.86 -9.33 0.96
N PRO A 14 4.41 -10.26 0.09
CA PRO A 14 5.31 -11.04 -0.77
C PRO A 14 6.24 -10.19 -1.65
N ARG A 15 5.79 -9.00 -2.08
CA ARG A 15 6.61 -8.10 -2.91
C ARG A 15 7.76 -7.48 -2.12
N LEU A 16 7.53 -7.13 -0.85
CA LEU A 16 8.57 -6.63 0.04
C LEU A 16 9.57 -7.73 0.42
N ASP A 17 9.08 -8.93 0.77
CA ASP A 17 9.94 -10.08 1.09
C ASP A 17 10.87 -10.44 -0.09
N ARG A 18 10.36 -10.39 -1.33
CA ARG A 18 11.18 -10.60 -2.52
C ARG A 18 12.26 -9.52 -2.69
N LEU A 19 11.96 -8.25 -2.41
CA LEU A 19 12.93 -7.16 -2.51
C LEU A 19 14.04 -7.29 -1.45
N ASP A 20 13.70 -7.65 -0.22
CA ASP A 20 14.67 -7.86 0.86
C ASP A 20 15.62 -9.01 0.54
N ASN A 21 15.11 -10.11 -0.03
CA ASN A 21 15.93 -11.22 -0.48
C ASN A 21 16.88 -10.82 -1.63
N MET A 22 16.42 -10.02 -2.59
CA MET A 22 17.26 -9.51 -3.68
C MET A 22 18.37 -8.58 -3.18
N LEU A 23 18.06 -7.68 -2.24
CA LEU A 23 19.05 -6.77 -1.64
C LEU A 23 20.15 -7.54 -0.90
N ARG A 24 19.77 -8.56 -0.12
CA ARG A 24 20.70 -9.44 0.60
C ARG A 24 21.71 -10.10 -0.34
N GLN A 25 21.24 -10.65 -1.47
CA GLN A 25 22.11 -11.30 -2.46
C GLN A 25 23.06 -10.31 -3.13
N LEU A 26 22.59 -9.09 -3.42
CA LEU A 26 23.43 -8.05 -4.02
C LEU A 26 24.52 -7.56 -3.07
N GLU A 27 24.24 -7.51 -1.76
CA GLU A 27 25.23 -7.17 -0.74
C GLU A 27 26.29 -8.27 -0.58
N GLU A 28 25.89 -9.53 -0.63
CA GLU A 28 26.78 -10.68 -0.56
C GLU A 28 27.79 -10.72 -1.73
N ILE A 29 27.30 -10.51 -2.96
CA ILE A 29 28.14 -10.42 -4.17
C ILE A 29 29.11 -9.22 -4.07
N ARG A 30 28.66 -8.09 -3.53
CA ARG A 30 29.49 -6.89 -3.36
C ARG A 30 30.57 -7.08 -2.29
N GLY A 31 30.35 -7.95 -1.32
CA GLY A 31 31.32 -8.35 -0.30
C GLY A 31 32.45 -9.26 -0.84
N CYS A 32 32.12 -10.17 -1.75
CA CYS A 32 33.10 -11.09 -2.36
C CYS A 32 34.15 -10.40 -3.23
N ASN A 33 33.85 -9.21 -3.79
CA ASN A 33 34.75 -8.46 -4.65
C ASN A 33 35.94 -7.81 -3.91
N ARG A 34 35.97 -7.85 -2.57
CA ARG A 34 37.10 -7.34 -1.77
C ARG A 34 38.15 -8.40 -1.43
N SER A 35 37.87 -9.67 -1.71
CA SER A 35 38.75 -10.79 -1.38
C SER A 35 39.14 -11.54 -2.65
N SER A 36 39.94 -10.89 -3.49
CA SER A 36 40.58 -11.54 -4.64
C SER A 36 41.65 -12.53 -4.16
N SER A 37 41.25 -13.71 -3.71
CA SER A 37 42.10 -14.90 -3.75
C SER A 37 41.63 -15.76 -4.92
N SER A 38 42.30 -15.57 -6.05
CA SER A 38 42.25 -16.46 -7.22
C SER A 38 42.32 -17.94 -6.82
N PRO A 39 41.53 -18.79 -7.48
CA PRO A 39 42.02 -20.08 -7.92
C PRO A 39 42.15 -20.05 -9.45
N LYS A 40 43.39 -20.18 -9.90
CA LYS A 40 43.80 -20.50 -11.28
C LYS A 40 42.85 -21.53 -11.90
N SER A 41 42.27 -21.20 -13.05
CA SER A 41 41.79 -22.19 -14.01
C SER A 41 42.41 -21.86 -15.37
N SER A 42 43.45 -22.63 -15.70
CA SER A 42 44.07 -22.66 -17.02
C SER A 42 43.20 -23.51 -17.92
N TYR A 43 42.61 -22.93 -18.97
CA TYR A 43 42.13 -23.74 -20.09
C TYR A 43 42.31 -22.99 -21.40
N ALA A 44 43.32 -23.41 -22.15
CA ALA A 44 43.52 -23.03 -23.54
C ALA A 44 42.38 -23.64 -24.37
N SER A 45 41.60 -22.81 -25.06
CA SER A 45 40.53 -23.27 -25.95
C SER A 45 41.11 -23.75 -27.27
N THR A 46 41.07 -25.06 -27.51
CA THR A 46 41.14 -25.67 -28.85
C THR A 46 39.71 -25.81 -29.41
N PRO A 47 39.50 -25.76 -30.74
CA PRO A 47 38.17 -25.82 -31.33
C PRO A 47 37.61 -27.25 -31.29
N SER A 48 36.40 -27.39 -30.78
CA SER A 48 35.69 -28.67 -30.64
C SER A 48 35.12 -29.15 -31.98
N SER A 49 35.45 -30.39 -32.33
CA SER A 49 34.75 -31.21 -33.32
C SER A 49 34.35 -32.53 -32.67
N GLY A 50 33.05 -32.76 -32.54
CA GLY A 50 32.41 -34.07 -32.68
C GLY A 50 32.35 -35.02 -31.48
N THR A 51 31.11 -35.45 -31.21
CA THR A 51 30.68 -36.82 -30.83
C THR A 51 30.24 -37.06 -29.37
N LEU A 52 29.08 -37.71 -29.28
CA LEU A 52 28.18 -37.97 -28.15
C LEU A 52 28.63 -39.14 -27.26
N THR A 53 28.40 -39.07 -25.94
CA THR A 53 27.90 -40.19 -25.10
C THR A 53 27.27 -39.66 -23.79
N SER A 54 26.06 -40.11 -23.48
CA SER A 54 25.30 -39.85 -22.25
C SER A 54 25.94 -40.47 -21.00
N THR A 55 25.88 -39.78 -19.85
CA THR A 55 25.72 -40.38 -18.51
C THR A 55 25.12 -39.37 -17.53
N ASP A 56 24.15 -39.85 -16.76
CA ASP A 56 23.30 -39.16 -15.79
C ASP A 56 24.04 -38.39 -14.68
N GLY A 57 23.42 -37.30 -14.20
CA GLY A 57 23.74 -36.73 -12.89
C GLY A 57 23.64 -35.21 -12.79
N HIS A 58 22.42 -34.71 -12.54
CA HIS A 58 22.16 -33.62 -11.59
C HIS A 58 22.93 -32.30 -11.78
N LEU A 59 22.30 -31.35 -12.48
CA LEU A 59 21.73 -30.13 -11.91
C LEU A 59 21.35 -29.26 -13.10
N SER A 60 20.05 -29.12 -13.28
CA SER A 60 19.46 -28.05 -14.07
C SER A 60 20.00 -26.72 -13.56
N SER A 61 21.10 -26.24 -14.14
CA SER A 61 21.37 -24.82 -14.32
C SER A 61 20.20 -24.30 -15.14
N LEU A 62 19.10 -24.05 -14.45
CA LEU A 62 17.95 -23.39 -15.02
C LEU A 62 18.51 -22.04 -15.47
N ASP A 63 18.64 -21.94 -16.79
CA ASP A 63 19.23 -20.84 -17.53
C ASP A 63 18.31 -19.63 -17.35
N PHE A 64 18.26 -19.08 -16.13
CA PHE A 64 17.46 -17.91 -15.73
C PHE A 64 18.10 -16.61 -16.22
N SER A 65 19.08 -16.67 -17.13
CA SER A 65 19.46 -15.50 -17.91
C SER A 65 18.38 -15.31 -18.97
N PRO A 66 17.51 -14.28 -18.88
CA PRO A 66 16.54 -14.03 -19.92
C PRO A 66 17.32 -13.78 -21.23
N LYS A 67 17.31 -14.78 -22.12
CA LYS A 67 17.91 -14.70 -23.44
C LYS A 67 17.21 -13.56 -24.18
N SER A 68 17.85 -12.39 -24.18
CA SER A 68 17.44 -11.12 -24.80
C SER A 68 16.28 -10.35 -24.13
N ILE A 69 16.53 -9.74 -22.96
CA ILE A 69 15.69 -8.60 -22.50
C ILE A 69 15.74 -7.41 -23.48
N GLU A 70 16.84 -7.31 -24.24
CA GLU A 70 17.12 -6.26 -25.22
C GLU A 70 16.05 -6.15 -26.32
N LYS A 71 15.36 -7.25 -26.67
CA LYS A 71 14.28 -7.25 -27.68
C LYS A 71 12.96 -6.65 -27.19
N HIS A 72 12.83 -6.39 -25.89
CA HIS A 72 11.59 -5.89 -25.26
C HIS A 72 11.78 -4.56 -24.53
N CYS A 73 13.02 -4.04 -24.46
CA CYS A 73 13.30 -2.74 -23.87
C CYS A 73 12.99 -1.61 -24.85
N ARG A 74 12.39 -0.53 -24.35
CA ARG A 74 12.28 0.73 -25.11
C ARG A 74 13.66 1.41 -25.16
N PRO A 75 13.95 2.22 -26.19
CA PRO A 75 15.20 2.98 -26.25
C PRO A 75 15.40 3.84 -25.00
N ILE A 76 16.62 3.89 -24.48
CA ILE A 76 16.93 4.56 -23.21
C ILE A 76 16.53 6.04 -23.20
N ASP A 77 16.69 6.74 -24.32
CA ASP A 77 16.30 8.15 -24.46
C ASP A 77 14.79 8.36 -24.25
N HIS A 78 13.96 7.42 -24.70
CA HIS A 78 12.52 7.50 -24.51
C HIS A 78 12.16 7.35 -23.04
N VAL A 79 12.84 6.44 -22.34
CA VAL A 79 12.64 6.22 -20.90
C VAL A 79 13.08 7.46 -20.11
N ILE A 80 14.22 8.06 -20.46
CA ILE A 80 14.71 9.30 -19.82
C ILE A 80 13.73 10.46 -20.03
N MET A 81 13.22 10.66 -21.24
CA MET A 81 12.22 11.69 -21.51
C MET A 81 10.92 11.43 -20.73
N GLU A 82 10.43 10.20 -20.73
CA GLU A 82 9.20 9.82 -20.03
C GLU A 82 9.32 10.03 -18.51
N THR A 83 10.43 9.62 -17.90
CA THR A 83 10.66 9.79 -16.46
C THR A 83 10.91 11.25 -16.10
N GLY A 84 11.56 12.02 -16.98
CA GLY A 84 11.72 13.46 -16.81
C GLY A 84 10.37 14.20 -16.78
N VAL A 85 9.44 13.84 -17.66
CA VAL A 85 8.09 14.43 -17.70
C VAL A 85 7.22 13.98 -16.52
N LYS A 86 7.30 12.70 -16.13
CA LYS A 86 6.50 12.14 -15.02
C LYS A 86 6.97 12.57 -13.64
N GLY A 87 8.15 13.16 -13.55
CA GLY A 87 8.75 13.56 -12.29
C GLY A 87 9.30 12.38 -11.48
N THR A 88 9.89 12.72 -10.35
CA THR A 88 10.48 11.75 -9.43
C THR A 88 9.40 11.03 -8.62
N LEU A 89 9.74 9.86 -8.07
CA LEU A 89 8.88 9.18 -7.11
C LEU A 89 8.56 10.08 -5.90
N ILE A 90 9.51 10.91 -5.47
CA ILE A 90 9.38 11.82 -4.33
C ILE A 90 8.31 12.87 -4.61
N GLU A 91 8.32 13.50 -5.78
CA GLU A 91 7.30 14.50 -6.17
C GLU A 91 5.89 13.89 -6.19
N ARG A 92 5.76 12.65 -6.66
CA ARG A 92 4.47 11.95 -6.63
C ARG A 92 4.01 11.59 -5.22
N LEU A 93 4.95 11.27 -4.31
CA LEU A 93 4.65 11.01 -2.92
C LEU A 93 4.17 12.29 -2.22
N ASP A 94 4.87 13.40 -2.43
CA ASP A 94 4.48 14.73 -1.92
C ASP A 94 3.04 15.11 -2.35
N HIS A 95 2.71 14.91 -3.63
CA HIS A 95 1.34 15.13 -4.11
C HIS A 95 0.29 14.22 -3.46
N VAL A 96 0.64 12.97 -3.16
CA VAL A 96 -0.27 12.05 -2.47
C VAL A 96 -0.44 12.49 -1.01
N GLU A 97 0.64 12.88 -0.34
CA GLU A 97 0.63 13.39 1.03
C GLU A 97 -0.24 14.64 1.16
N ASP A 98 -0.12 15.63 0.25
CA ASP A 98 -0.99 16.83 0.25
C ASP A 98 -2.48 16.46 0.09
N ARG A 99 -2.78 15.55 -0.84
CA ARG A 99 -4.16 15.12 -1.10
C ARG A 99 -4.77 14.37 0.07
N VAL A 100 -3.99 13.51 0.72
CA VAL A 100 -4.41 12.78 1.91
C VAL A 100 -4.62 13.73 3.07
N LEU A 101 -3.69 14.67 3.31
CA LEU A 101 -3.83 15.69 4.35
C LEU A 101 -5.11 16.52 4.16
N LYS A 102 -5.37 16.97 2.93
CA LYS A 102 -6.58 17.73 2.58
C LYS A 102 -7.85 16.94 2.88
N LEU A 103 -7.88 15.64 2.54
CA LEU A 103 -9.00 14.77 2.82
C LEU A 103 -9.22 14.56 4.32
N CYS A 104 -8.14 14.34 5.09
CA CYS A 104 -8.22 14.20 6.54
C CYS A 104 -8.83 15.45 7.20
N LEU A 105 -8.36 16.65 6.80
CA LEU A 105 -8.89 17.91 7.32
C LEU A 105 -10.39 18.09 6.99
N GLN A 106 -10.80 17.75 5.77
CA GLN A 106 -12.22 17.80 5.38
C GLN A 106 -13.08 16.84 6.19
N MET A 107 -12.62 15.60 6.39
CA MET A 107 -13.34 14.62 7.20
C MET A 107 -13.45 15.05 8.66
N GLU A 108 -12.40 15.62 9.24
CA GLU A 108 -12.43 16.14 10.62
C GLU A 108 -13.41 17.30 10.75
N GLU A 109 -13.45 18.22 9.78
CA GLU A 109 -14.40 19.32 9.75
C GLU A 109 -15.86 18.83 9.66
N GLU A 110 -16.14 17.87 8.76
CA GLU A 110 -17.46 17.27 8.61
C GLU A 110 -17.92 16.57 9.89
N LEU A 111 -17.03 15.80 10.53
CA LEU A 111 -17.31 15.08 11.77
C LEU A 111 -17.59 16.05 12.92
N GLU A 112 -16.81 17.13 13.05
CA GLU A 112 -17.07 18.18 14.03
C GLU A 112 -18.38 18.94 13.76
N ALA A 113 -18.73 19.16 12.48
CA ALA A 113 -20.02 19.74 12.12
C ALA A 113 -21.19 18.81 12.47
N GLU A 114 -21.05 17.50 12.25
CA GLU A 114 -22.05 16.49 12.59
C GLU A 114 -22.26 16.39 14.11
N LYS A 115 -21.18 16.32 14.89
CA LYS A 115 -21.24 16.36 16.37
C LYS A 115 -22.01 17.57 16.88
N LYS A 116 -21.72 18.76 16.33
CA LYS A 116 -22.42 20.01 16.70
C LYS A 116 -23.92 19.92 16.40
N ARG A 117 -24.30 19.37 15.24
CA ARG A 117 -25.72 19.15 14.88
C ARG A 117 -26.39 18.21 15.87
N GLU A 118 -25.78 17.06 16.17
CA GLU A 118 -26.33 16.12 17.16
C GLU A 118 -26.51 16.74 18.54
N GLU A 119 -25.53 17.53 19.01
CA GLU A 119 -25.63 18.20 20.30
C GLU A 119 -26.79 19.21 20.33
N THR A 120 -26.96 19.99 19.27
CA THR A 120 -28.05 20.96 19.18
C THR A 120 -29.41 20.27 19.20
N GLU A 121 -29.57 19.16 18.47
CA GLU A 121 -30.79 18.36 18.50
C GLU A 121 -31.09 17.77 19.87
N LYS A 122 -30.08 17.18 20.54
CA LYS A 122 -30.22 16.63 21.89
C LYS A 122 -30.65 17.72 22.88
N LYS A 123 -30.02 18.91 22.82
CA LYS A 123 -30.38 20.07 23.65
C LYS A 123 -31.82 20.53 23.39
N GLU A 124 -32.29 20.55 22.14
CA GLU A 124 -33.67 20.92 21.82
C GLU A 124 -34.70 19.90 22.32
N ARG A 125 -34.45 18.61 22.13
CA ARG A 125 -35.34 17.53 22.61
C ARG A 125 -35.50 17.59 24.13
N ASN A 126 -34.41 17.81 24.87
CA ASN A 126 -34.42 17.94 26.32
C ASN A 126 -35.23 19.16 26.81
N LYS A 127 -35.11 20.32 26.12
CA LYS A 127 -35.90 21.52 26.45
C LYS A 127 -37.41 21.30 26.25
N LYS A 128 -37.81 20.54 25.22
CA LYS A 128 -39.23 20.21 24.96
C LYS A 128 -39.78 19.27 26.05
N GLY A 129 -39.03 18.24 26.44
CA GLY A 129 -39.42 17.31 27.51
C GLY A 129 -39.59 17.98 28.87
N LEU A 130 -38.64 18.84 29.27
CA LEU A 130 -38.72 19.55 30.55
C LEU A 130 -39.92 20.50 30.62
N LYS A 131 -40.22 21.23 29.54
CA LYS A 131 -41.41 22.11 29.47
C LYS A 131 -42.71 21.33 29.64
N GLN A 132 -42.80 20.12 29.09
CA GLN A 132 -43.98 19.27 29.20
C GLN A 132 -44.16 18.74 30.62
N LEU A 133 -43.07 18.33 31.29
CA LEU A 133 -43.09 17.90 32.68
C LEU A 133 -43.55 19.03 33.63
N VAL A 134 -42.97 20.22 33.50
CA VAL A 134 -43.35 21.40 34.30
C VAL A 134 -44.84 21.73 34.11
N LYS A 135 -45.34 21.65 32.86
CA LYS A 135 -46.76 21.88 32.55
C LYS A 135 -47.68 20.87 33.22
N GLN A 136 -47.29 19.60 33.34
CA GLN A 136 -48.06 18.58 34.05
C GLN A 136 -48.07 18.82 35.57
N CYS A 137 -46.92 19.14 36.18
CA CYS A 137 -46.84 19.42 37.61
C CYS A 137 -47.71 20.62 38.03
N LEU A 138 -47.77 21.67 37.21
CA LEU A 138 -48.59 22.85 37.49
C LEU A 138 -50.09 22.61 37.28
N LYS A 139 -50.47 21.71 36.36
CA LYS A 139 -51.88 21.35 36.13
C LYS A 139 -52.45 20.37 37.16
N GLY A 140 -51.60 19.62 37.87
CA GLY A 140 -52.02 18.64 38.88
C GLY A 140 -52.54 19.19 40.21
N LYS A 141 -52.42 20.50 40.49
CA LYS A 141 -52.80 21.10 41.79
C LYS A 141 -54.24 21.61 41.90
N ARG A 142 -55.21 21.10 41.13
CA ARG A 142 -56.62 21.47 41.31
C ARG A 142 -57.54 20.27 41.48
N LYS A 143 -57.97 20.11 42.74
CA LYS A 143 -59.19 19.48 43.27
C LYS A 143 -59.08 18.02 43.72
N HIS A 144 -59.07 17.84 45.03
CA HIS A 144 -60.13 17.08 45.70
C HIS A 144 -60.64 17.91 46.89
N LYS A 145 -61.88 18.37 46.75
CA LYS A 145 -62.65 19.07 47.79
C LYS A 145 -63.12 18.01 48.78
N THR A 146 -62.72 18.17 50.04
CA THR A 146 -63.23 17.42 51.19
C THR A 146 -64.76 17.48 51.18
N LYS A 147 -65.41 16.31 51.27
CA LYS A 147 -66.83 16.22 51.59
C LYS A 147 -66.92 15.65 53.01
N GLU A 148 -67.40 16.49 53.92
CA GLU A 148 -68.19 16.04 55.09
C GLU A 148 -69.41 15.23 54.63
#